data_AF-A0A933SFS4-F1
#
_entry.id   AF-A0A933SFS4-F1
#
_cell.length_a   1.000
_cell.length_b   1.000
_cell.length_c   1.000
_cell.angle_alpha   90.00
_cell.angle_beta   90.00
_cell.angle_gamma   90.00
#
_symmetry.space_group_name_H-M   'P 1'
#
loop_
_entity.id
_entity.type
_entity.pdbx_description
1 polymer ?
#
loop_
_entity_poly.entity_id
_entity_poly.type
_entity_poly.pdbx_seq_one_letter_code
_entity_poly.pdbx_strand_id
1 'polypeptide(L)'
;MAMMMTCKEAVETLASSREVSLYGKMKLRFHLLVCGPCAWYNRQLKVLKAAIRTLFTVYSSLAEAERKRLEDSIIVRLKEKGAGDEGK
;
A
#
# COMPACT_ATOMS: atom_id res chain seq x y z
N MET A 1 0.35 -11.70 -35.72
CA MET A 1 0.89 -11.69 -34.35
C MET A 1 1.88 -10.53 -34.23
N ALA A 2 1.52 -9.44 -33.53
CA ALA A 2 2.46 -8.34 -33.28
C ALA A 2 3.44 -8.73 -32.16
N MET A 3 4.70 -8.95 -32.54
CA MET A 3 5.75 -9.53 -31.70
C MET A 3 6.26 -8.55 -30.62
N MET A 4 6.20 -7.24 -30.89
CA MET A 4 6.61 -6.20 -29.93
C MET A 4 5.43 -5.55 -29.24
N MET A 5 5.62 -5.26 -27.95
CA MET A 5 4.70 -4.44 -27.15
C MET A 5 5.15 -3.00 -27.33
N THR A 6 4.20 -2.12 -27.61
CA THR A 6 4.49 -0.68 -27.69
C THR A 6 4.71 -0.11 -26.30
N CYS A 7 5.41 1.02 -26.20
CA CYS A 7 5.60 1.70 -24.92
C CYS A 7 4.26 2.08 -24.28
N LYS A 8 3.26 2.45 -25.09
CA LYS A 8 1.90 2.77 -24.63
C LYS A 8 1.25 1.56 -23.97
N GLU A 9 1.23 0.41 -24.66
CA GLU A 9 0.70 -0.83 -24.11
C GLU A 9 1.45 -1.25 -22.84
N ALA A 10 2.78 -1.09 -22.80
CA ALA A 10 3.58 -1.41 -21.63
C ALA A 10 3.21 -0.53 -20.42
N VAL A 11 3.06 0.78 -20.63
CA VAL A 11 2.64 1.72 -19.57
C VAL A 11 1.23 1.43 -19.09
N GLU A 12 0.28 1.20 -20.01
CA GLU A 12 -1.09 0.81 -19.65
C GLU A 12 -1.10 -0.50 -18.85
N THR A 13 -0.31 -1.49 -19.27
CA THR A 13 -0.18 -2.76 -18.56
C THR A 13 0.43 -2.59 -17.17
N LEU A 14 1.43 -1.71 -17.01
CA LEU A 14 2.07 -1.42 -15.72
C LEU A 14 1.17 -0.65 -14.75
N ALA A 15 0.34 0.25 -15.27
CA ALA A 15 -0.57 1.08 -14.51
C ALA A 15 -1.90 0.37 -14.20
N SER A 16 -2.29 -0.62 -15.00
CA SER A 16 -3.52 -1.37 -14.80
C SER A 16 -3.45 -2.28 -13.58
N SER A 17 -4.56 -2.38 -12.86
CA SER A 17 -4.79 -3.41 -11.83
C SER A 17 -5.29 -4.73 -12.41
N ARG A 18 -5.51 -4.82 -13.73
CA ARG A 18 -6.04 -6.01 -14.39
C ARG A 18 -5.02 -7.14 -14.43
N GLU A 19 -5.50 -8.36 -14.29
CA GLU A 19 -4.66 -9.54 -14.47
C GLU A 19 -4.21 -9.66 -15.92
N VAL A 20 -2.90 -9.66 -16.11
CA VAL A 20 -2.28 -9.85 -17.41
C VAL A 20 -2.07 -11.35 -17.63
N SER A 21 -2.46 -11.85 -18.81
CA SER A 21 -2.18 -13.23 -19.22
C SER A 21 -0.68 -13.55 -19.10
N LEU A 22 -0.34 -14.82 -18.90
CA LEU A 22 1.07 -15.25 -18.77
C LEU A 22 1.92 -14.80 -19.97
N TYR A 23 1.35 -14.90 -21.17
CA TYR A 23 1.98 -14.40 -22.40
C TYR A 23 2.20 -12.88 -22.36
N GLY A 24 1.20 -12.10 -21.91
CA GLY A 24 1.34 -10.65 -21.75
C GLY A 24 2.40 -10.27 -20.72
N LYS A 25 2.53 -11.05 -19.62
CA LYS A 25 3.60 -10.86 -18.62
C LYS A 25 4.99 -11.09 -19.24
N MET A 26 5.16 -12.15 -20.04
CA MET A 26 6.42 -12.41 -20.74
C MET A 26 6.75 -11.28 -21.72
N LYS A 27 5.76 -10.85 -22.53
CA LYS A 27 5.93 -9.77 -23.50
C LYS A 27 6.35 -8.45 -22.83
N LEU A 28 5.72 -8.10 -21.71
CA LEU A 28 6.09 -6.93 -20.90
C LEU A 28 7.51 -7.07 -20.33
N ARG A 29 7.87 -8.23 -19.78
CA ARG A 29 9.23 -8.47 -19.27
C ARG A 29 10.28 -8.25 -20.36
N PHE A 30 10.05 -8.80 -21.55
CA PHE A 30 10.96 -8.59 -22.68
C PHE A 30 11.06 -7.10 -23.06
N HIS A 31 9.92 -6.40 -23.16
CA HIS A 31 9.91 -4.96 -23.44
C HIS A 31 10.74 -4.16 -22.42
N LEU A 32 10.62 -4.47 -21.13
CA LEU A 32 11.37 -3.79 -20.07
C LEU A 32 12.88 -4.08 -20.09
N LEU A 33 13.32 -5.17 -20.73
CA LEU A 33 14.75 -5.44 -20.90
C LEU A 33 15.37 -4.57 -22.00
N VAL A 34 14.59 -4.21 -23.02
CA VAL A 34 15.10 -3.48 -24.20
C VAL A 34 14.76 -1.99 -24.17
N CYS A 35 13.70 -1.58 -23.47
CA CYS A 35 13.24 -0.20 -23.39
C CYS A 35 13.60 0.42 -22.04
N GLY A 36 14.68 1.21 -22.02
CA GLY A 36 15.16 1.93 -20.84
C GLY A 36 14.11 2.85 -20.17
N PRO A 37 13.37 3.69 -20.92
CA PRO A 37 12.33 4.54 -20.33
C PRO A 37 11.24 3.76 -19.60
N CYS A 38 10.73 2.67 -20.19
CA CYS A 38 9.72 1.83 -19.56
C CYS A 38 10.27 1.07 -18.34
N ALA A 39 11.54 0.64 -18.39
CA ALA A 39 12.22 0.04 -17.25
C ALA A 39 12.32 1.01 -16.06
N TRP A 40 12.69 2.26 -16.35
CA TRP A 40 12.77 3.32 -15.34
C TRP A 40 11.41 3.65 -14.74
N TYR A 41 10.38 3.81 -15.58
CA TYR A 41 9.00 4.01 -15.13
C TYR A 41 8.51 2.88 -14.22
N ASN A 42 8.76 1.62 -14.60
CA ASN A 42 8.43 0.46 -13.75
C ASN A 42 9.14 0.50 -12.39
N ARG A 43 10.40 0.94 -12.35
CA ARG A 43 11.14 1.12 -11.10
C ARG A 43 10.51 2.20 -10.22
N GLN A 44 10.13 3.34 -10.79
CA GLN A 44 9.44 4.40 -10.07
C GLN A 44 8.10 3.94 -9.48
N LEU A 45 7.31 3.20 -10.26
CA LEU A 45 6.05 2.64 -9.77
C LEU A 45 6.25 1.67 -8.59
N LYS A 46 7.31 0.85 -8.61
CA LYS A 46 7.64 -0.04 -7.47
C LYS A 46 8.00 0.74 -6.21
N VAL A 47 8.82 1.79 -6.36
CA VAL A 47 9.20 2.69 -5.25
C VAL A 47 7.96 3.36 -4.67
N LEU A 48 7.10 3.92 -5.53
CA LEU A 48 5.86 4.56 -5.11
C LEU A 48 4.93 3.59 -4.36
N LYS A 49 4.73 2.38 -4.89
CA LYS A 49 3.93 1.34 -4.22
C LYS A 49 4.50 0.97 -2.86
N ALA A 50 5.82 0.86 -2.72
CA ALA A 50 6.47 0.57 -1.45
C ALA A 50 6.31 1.71 -0.44
N ALA A 51 6.47 2.97 -0.89
CA ALA A 51 6.27 4.15 -0.06
C ALA A 51 4.82 4.24 0.44
N ILE A 52 3.84 4.06 -0.44
CA ILE A 52 2.41 4.07 -0.08
C ILE A 52 2.10 2.98 0.94
N ARG A 53 2.59 1.75 0.74
CA ARG A 53 2.40 0.66 1.72
C ARG A 53 2.98 1.02 3.08
N THR A 54 4.19 1.56 3.10
CA THR A 54 4.86 1.97 4.35
C THR A 54 4.07 3.05 5.07
N LEU A 55 3.64 4.09 4.34
CA LEU A 55 2.81 5.17 4.89
C LEU A 55 1.50 4.63 5.48
N PHE A 56 0.84 3.72 4.76
CA PHE A 56 -0.42 3.14 5.22
C PHE A 56 -0.23 2.28 6.48
N THR A 57 0.82 1.45 6.52
CA THR A 57 1.15 0.63 7.70
C THR A 57 1.47 1.49 8.91
N VAL A 58 2.28 2.55 8.74
CA VAL A 58 2.60 3.48 9.82
C VAL A 58 1.33 4.16 10.32
N TYR A 59 0.51 4.71 9.42
CA TYR A 59 -0.73 5.38 9.80
C TYR A 59 -1.71 4.46 10.52
N SER A 60 -1.91 3.23 10.02
CA SER A 60 -2.79 2.26 10.68
C SER A 60 -2.30 1.89 12.09
N SER A 61 -0.98 1.72 12.26
CA SER A 61 -0.38 1.36 13.55
C SER A 61 -0.47 2.50 14.57
N LEU A 62 -0.29 3.74 14.12
CA LEU A 62 -0.50 4.93 14.96
C LEU A 62 -1.96 5.09 15.36
N ALA A 63 -2.90 4.86 14.43
CA ALA A 63 -4.32 4.90 14.72
C ALA A 63 -4.73 3.82 15.74
N GLU A 64 -4.11 2.64 15.71
CA GLU A 64 -4.34 1.59 16.70
C GLU A 64 -3.77 1.94 18.07
N ALA A 65 -2.53 2.44 18.12
CA ALA A 65 -1.90 2.88 19.36
C ALA A 65 -2.69 4.02 20.04
N GLU A 66 -3.19 4.97 19.24
CA GLU A 66 -3.98 6.08 19.76
C GLU A 66 -5.35 5.63 20.27
N ARG A 67 -6.02 4.71 19.56
CA ARG A 67 -7.27 4.08 20.05
C ARG A 67 -7.05 3.41 21.41
N LYS A 68 -6.00 2.60 21.52
CA LYS A 68 -5.69 1.89 22.78
C LYS A 68 -5.41 2.86 23.94
N ARG A 69 -4.64 3.93 23.69
CA ARG A 69 -4.41 4.99 24.68
C ARG A 69 -5.71 5.65 25.15
N LEU A 70 -6.64 5.89 24.22
CA LEU A 70 -7.94 6.47 24.53
C LEU A 70 -8.77 5.51 25.40
N GLU A 71 -8.82 4.23 25.01
CA GLU A 71 -9.49 3.16 25.77
C GLU A 71 -8.94 3.03 27.19
N ASP A 72 -7.61 2.96 27.34
CA ASP A 72 -6.93 2.89 28.63
C ASP A 72 -7.26 4.11 29.50
N SER A 73 -7.25 5.32 28.91
CA SER A 73 -7.61 6.54 29.64
C SER A 73 -9.07 6.55 30.10
N ILE A 74 -10.00 6.01 29.31
CA ILE A 74 -11.42 5.91 29.69
C ILE A 74 -11.58 4.93 30.85
N ILE A 75 -10.93 3.76 30.78
CA ILE A 75 -10.97 2.75 31.84
C ILE A 75 -10.46 3.32 33.17
N VAL A 76 -9.34 4.05 33.16
CA VAL A 76 -8.80 4.71 34.36
C VAL A 76 -9.82 5.68 34.95
N ARG A 77 -10.38 6.58 34.12
CA ARG A 77 -11.39 7.56 34.57
C ARG A 77 -12.64 6.91 35.14
N LEU A 78 -13.08 5.77 34.57
CA LEU A 78 -14.23 5.02 35.08
C LEU A 78 -13.92 4.34 36.41
N LYS A 79 -12.71 3.79 36.60
CA LYS A 79 -12.27 3.24 37.89
C LYS A 79 -12.21 4.29 38.98
N GLU A 80 -11.65 5.47 38.68
CA GLU A 80 -11.58 6.59 39.62
C GLU A 80 -12.98 7.10 40.01
N LYS A 81 -13.93 7.13 39.06
CA LYS A 81 -15.33 7.47 39.37
C LYS A 81 -16.05 6.41 40.19
N GLY A 82 -15.83 5.12 39.92
CA GLY A 82 -16.46 4.02 40.66
C GLY A 82 -15.93 3.86 42.08
N ALA A 83 -14.65 4.16 42.32
CA ALA A 83 -14.04 4.11 43.66
C ALA A 83 -14.48 5.25 44.59
N GLY A 84 -15.15 6.28 44.06
CA GLY A 84 -15.64 7.43 44.83
C GLY A 84 -17.07 7.27 45.38
N ASP A 85 -17.79 6.20 45.04
CA ASP A 85 -19.23 6.04 45.34
C ASP A 85 -19.55 4.97 46.41
N GLU A 86 -18.53 4.27 46.96
CA GLU A 86 -18.71 3.29 48.06
C GLU A 86 -18.54 3.92 49.47
N GLY A 87 -18.70 5.24 49.59
CA GLY A 87 -18.45 5.97 50.83
C GLY A 87 -19.44 7.09 51.10
N LYS A 88 -20.74 6.77 51.18
CA LYS A 88 -21.72 7.63 51.85
C LYS A 88 -22.90 6.85 52.40
#